data_AF-A0A225VV89-F1
#
_entry.id   AF-A0A225VV89-F1
#
_cell.length_a   1.000
_cell.length_b   1.000
_cell.length_c   1.000
_cell.angle_alpha   90.00
_cell.angle_beta   90.00
_cell.angle_gamma   90.00
#
_symmetry.space_group_name_H-M   'P 1'
#
loop_
_entity.id
_entity.type
_entity.pdbx_description
1 polymer ?
#
loop_
_entity_poly.entity_id
_entity_poly.type
_entity_poly.pdbx_seq_one_letter_code
_entity_poly.pdbx_strand_id
1 'polypeptide(L)'
;MRNEVKILELKRRQLSPVMEGAWDTVLGYFRLAHHRRQLTKDRLELVRGTMSSNVIYNSKFGLKSMVRSWFCLQWFGDVEEELENVNKATPNSMIASTRTSVTITHQTLTNVFPHLLCDSDLRLVANSMIASQRIVMCGSVCFVWCGTSERVSSVTTQSDMLTPMLQLLGNWEDASRVFENALISPDFQWRDL
;
A
#
# COMPACT_ATOMS: atom_id res chain seq x y z
N MET A 1 -13.81 8.06 14.97
CA MET A 1 -13.37 9.44 14.66
C MET A 1 -12.88 10.27 15.86
N ARG A 2 -13.72 10.77 16.80
CA ARG A 2 -13.25 11.78 17.80
C ARG A 2 -12.28 11.23 18.87
N ASN A 3 -12.27 9.91 19.11
CA ASN A 3 -11.34 9.26 20.04
C ASN A 3 -10.01 8.86 19.38
N GLU A 4 -10.01 8.52 18.09
CA GLU A 4 -8.79 8.19 17.34
C GLU A 4 -7.87 9.40 17.18
N VAL A 5 -8.45 10.57 16.87
CA VAL A 5 -7.69 11.83 16.76
C VAL A 5 -6.94 12.15 18.06
N LYS A 6 -7.59 11.95 19.22
CA LYS A 6 -6.97 12.21 20.54
C LYS A 6 -5.81 11.27 20.85
N ILE A 7 -5.91 10.00 20.45
CA ILE A 7 -4.84 9.01 20.66
C ILE A 7 -3.63 9.34 19.79
N LEU A 8 -3.86 9.74 18.53
CA LEU A 8 -2.78 10.14 17.62
C LEU A 8 -2.09 11.42 18.08
N GLU A 9 -2.82 12.40 18.63
CA GLU A 9 -2.26 13.62 19.22
C GLU A 9 -1.39 13.38 20.45
N LEU A 10 -1.77 12.42 21.30
CA LEU A 10 -0.98 12.04 22.48
C LEU A 10 0.34 11.39 22.09
N LYS A 11 0.34 10.55 21.06
CA LYS A 11 1.56 9.92 20.52
C LYS A 11 2.49 10.92 19.85
N ARG A 12 1.96 12.00 19.25
CA ARG A 12 2.75 13.10 18.68
C ARG A 12 3.69 13.76 19.68
N ARG A 13 3.31 13.83 20.96
CA ARG A 13 4.09 14.50 22.02
C ARG A 13 5.34 13.73 22.48
N GLN A 14 5.55 12.49 22.04
CA GLN A 14 6.66 11.62 22.47
C GLN A 14 7.78 11.49 21.42
N LEU A 15 7.82 12.37 20.43
CA LEU A 15 8.82 12.30 19.36
C LEU A 15 10.20 12.84 19.78
N SER A 16 11.24 12.29 19.16
CA SER A 16 12.60 12.84 19.23
C SER A 16 12.69 14.10 18.35
N PRO A 17 13.64 15.02 18.62
CA PRO A 17 13.85 16.23 17.80
C PRO A 17 14.07 15.91 16.31
N VAL A 18 14.77 14.81 16.00
CA VAL A 18 15.02 14.28 14.64
C VAL A 18 13.73 13.95 13.85
N MET A 19 12.59 13.84 14.54
CA MET A 19 11.29 13.48 13.97
C MET A 19 10.27 14.62 14.06
N GLU A 20 10.71 15.86 14.23
CA GLU A 20 9.84 17.02 14.16
C GLU A 20 9.13 17.06 12.79
N GLY A 21 7.80 17.12 12.77
CA GLY A 21 7.00 17.03 11.53
C GLY A 21 6.87 15.62 10.92
N ALA A 22 7.37 14.56 11.56
CA ALA A 22 7.25 13.20 11.04
C ALA A 22 5.79 12.73 10.91
N TRP A 23 4.93 13.11 11.86
CA TRP A 23 3.48 12.87 11.76
C TRP A 23 2.86 13.55 10.56
N ASP A 24 3.22 14.81 10.30
CA ASP A 24 2.69 15.56 9.17
C ASP A 24 3.17 14.95 7.84
N THR A 25 4.39 14.40 7.82
CA THR A 25 4.93 13.63 6.69
C THR A 25 4.16 12.33 6.46
N VAL A 26 3.92 11.52 7.50
CA VAL A 26 3.15 10.26 7.40
C VAL A 26 1.70 10.55 6.98
N LEU A 27 1.04 11.52 7.61
CA LEU A 27 -0.32 11.91 7.23
C LEU A 27 -0.36 12.49 5.81
N GLY A 28 0.66 13.24 5.40
CA GLY A 28 0.83 13.74 4.05
C GLY A 28 0.90 12.61 3.02
N TYR A 29 1.68 11.56 3.30
CA TYR A 29 1.77 10.35 2.47
C TYR A 29 0.38 9.71 2.25
N PHE A 30 -0.39 9.48 3.32
CA PHE A 30 -1.72 8.86 3.19
C PHE A 30 -2.75 9.78 2.54
N ARG A 31 -2.66 11.10 2.73
CA ARG A 31 -3.54 12.06 2.03
C ARG A 31 -3.33 12.03 0.52
N LEU A 32 -2.09 11.87 0.07
CA LEU A 32 -1.76 11.73 -1.35
C LEU A 32 -2.28 10.41 -1.91
N ALA A 33 -2.12 9.35 -1.12
CA ALA A 33 -2.63 8.02 -1.44
C ALA A 33 -4.17 8.00 -1.51
N HIS A 34 -4.87 8.73 -0.66
CA HIS A 34 -6.33 8.82 -0.71
C HIS A 34 -6.84 9.60 -1.94
N HIS A 35 -6.04 10.53 -2.49
CA HIS A 35 -6.40 11.32 -3.68
C HIS A 35 -5.71 10.83 -4.95
N ARG A 36 -5.38 9.53 -5.05
CA ARG A 36 -4.66 8.89 -6.17
C ARG A 36 -5.19 9.25 -7.58
N ARG A 37 -6.48 9.57 -7.71
CA ARG A 37 -7.11 9.99 -8.98
C ARG A 37 -6.71 11.41 -9.45
N GLN A 38 -6.11 12.23 -8.59
CA GLN A 38 -5.74 13.63 -8.85
C GLN A 38 -4.32 13.92 -8.31
N LEU A 39 -3.34 13.10 -8.69
CA LEU A 39 -1.93 13.38 -8.44
C LEU A 39 -1.49 14.61 -9.26
N THR A 40 -1.66 15.81 -8.70
CA THR A 40 -1.19 17.07 -9.29
C THR A 40 0.32 17.23 -9.09
N LYS A 41 0.98 18.03 -9.94
CA LYS A 41 2.43 18.31 -9.82
C LYS A 41 2.78 18.88 -8.44
N ASP A 42 1.98 19.79 -7.91
CA ASP A 42 2.19 20.43 -6.60
C ASP A 42 2.19 19.42 -5.45
N ARG A 43 1.37 18.37 -5.56
CA ARG A 43 1.28 17.28 -4.59
C ARG A 43 2.51 16.36 -4.62
N LEU A 44 3.11 16.17 -5.79
CA LEU A 44 4.40 15.47 -5.93
C LEU A 44 5.57 16.29 -5.39
N GLU A 45 5.51 17.62 -5.47
CA GLU A 45 6.54 18.50 -4.89
C GLU A 45 6.52 18.49 -3.36
N LEU A 46 5.35 18.38 -2.73
CA LEU A 46 5.25 18.21 -1.28
C LEU A 46 5.98 16.94 -0.79
N VAL A 47 5.84 15.83 -1.51
CA VAL A 47 6.58 14.59 -1.24
C VAL A 47 8.09 14.78 -1.46
N ARG A 48 8.47 15.52 -2.49
CA ARG A 48 9.87 15.81 -2.80
C ARG A 48 10.56 16.60 -1.68
N GLY A 49 9.81 17.45 -0.97
CA GLY A 49 10.31 18.21 0.17
C GLY A 49 10.63 17.36 1.41
N THR A 50 9.86 16.28 1.64
CA THR A 50 9.96 15.43 2.83
C THR A 50 10.81 14.17 2.63
N MET A 51 11.00 13.74 1.38
CA MET A 51 11.77 12.55 1.03
C MET A 51 13.21 12.91 0.62
N SER A 52 14.16 12.03 0.91
CA SER A 52 15.52 12.15 0.38
C SER A 52 15.52 11.98 -1.15
N SER A 53 16.48 12.59 -1.83
CA SER A 53 16.65 12.46 -3.28
C SER A 53 16.93 11.01 -3.72
N ASN A 54 17.51 10.20 -2.82
CA ASN A 54 17.80 8.77 -2.99
C ASN A 54 16.91 7.86 -2.13
N VAL A 55 15.68 8.28 -1.81
CA VAL A 55 14.75 7.48 -1.00
C VAL A 55 14.61 6.06 -1.56
N ILE A 56 14.67 5.06 -0.69
CA ILE A 56 14.45 3.65 -1.02
C ILE A 56 12.96 3.35 -0.79
N TYR A 57 12.29 2.75 -1.77
CA TYR A 57 10.90 2.31 -1.70
C TYR A 57 10.79 0.82 -2.05
N ASN A 58 10.43 -0.04 -1.09
CA ASN A 58 10.33 -1.51 -1.28
C ASN A 58 11.50 -2.11 -2.07
N SER A 59 12.74 -1.72 -1.72
CA SER A 59 13.99 -2.15 -2.37
C SER A 59 14.32 -1.50 -3.72
N LYS A 60 13.54 -0.53 -4.20
CA LYS A 60 13.83 0.27 -5.41
C LYS A 60 14.16 1.71 -5.07
N PHE A 61 14.97 2.38 -5.89
CA PHE A 61 15.34 3.78 -5.64
C PHE A 61 14.34 4.76 -6.27
N GLY A 62 14.14 5.88 -5.56
CA GLY A 62 13.51 7.09 -6.06
C GLY A 62 11.97 7.11 -6.03
N LEU A 63 11.44 8.33 -6.10
CA LEU A 63 10.00 8.62 -6.03
C LEU A 63 9.17 7.95 -7.14
N LYS A 64 9.78 7.66 -8.30
CA LYS A 64 9.10 6.96 -9.40
C LYS A 64 8.60 5.57 -8.97
N SER A 65 9.39 4.86 -8.18
CA SER A 65 9.04 3.52 -7.67
C SER A 65 7.83 3.57 -6.73
N MET A 66 7.77 4.59 -5.88
CA MET A 66 6.64 4.85 -4.99
C MET A 66 5.36 5.20 -5.77
N VAL A 67 5.47 6.08 -6.76
CA VAL A 67 4.34 6.47 -7.62
C VAL A 67 3.79 5.25 -8.38
N ARG A 68 4.66 4.40 -8.94
CA ARG A 68 4.24 3.16 -9.63
C ARG A 68 3.49 2.22 -8.70
N SER A 69 3.95 2.07 -7.46
CA SER A 69 3.24 1.30 -6.43
C SER A 69 1.85 1.86 -6.16
N TRP A 70 1.71 3.19 -6.08
CA TRP A 70 0.39 3.79 -5.88
C TRP A 70 -0.58 3.57 -7.03
N PHE A 71 -0.07 3.56 -8.26
CA PHE A 71 -0.86 3.34 -9.47
C PHE A 71 -1.44 1.93 -9.57
N CYS A 72 -0.91 0.90 -8.90
CA CYS A 72 -1.45 -0.46 -9.03
C CYS A 72 -2.91 -0.55 -8.55
N LEU A 73 -3.30 0.26 -7.56
CA LEU A 73 -4.66 0.30 -7.03
C LEU A 73 -5.69 0.77 -8.07
N GLN A 74 -5.29 1.49 -9.12
CA GLN A 74 -6.22 1.95 -10.16
C GLN A 74 -6.87 0.80 -10.94
N TRP A 75 -6.26 -0.39 -10.90
CA TRP A 75 -6.77 -1.59 -11.56
C TRP A 75 -7.84 -2.31 -10.73
N PHE A 76 -8.07 -1.88 -9.49
CA PHE A 76 -9.08 -2.42 -8.61
C PHE A 76 -10.30 -1.49 -8.54
N GLY A 77 -11.47 -2.08 -8.33
CA GLY A 77 -12.70 -1.33 -8.09
C GLY A 77 -12.79 -0.87 -6.63
N ASP A 78 -13.59 0.17 -6.39
CA ASP A 78 -14.01 0.62 -5.06
C ASP A 78 -12.89 0.68 -4.00
N VAL A 79 -11.74 1.23 -4.37
CA VAL A 79 -10.55 1.24 -3.50
C VAL A 79 -10.76 2.18 -2.32
N GLU A 80 -10.56 1.65 -1.12
CA GLU A 80 -10.57 2.39 0.14
C GLU A 80 -9.30 2.02 0.93
N GLU A 81 -8.53 3.04 1.33
CA GLU A 81 -7.33 2.86 2.15
C GLU A 81 -7.49 3.66 3.44
N GLU A 82 -7.53 2.94 4.55
CA GLU A 82 -7.68 3.48 5.89
C GLU A 82 -6.35 3.42 6.65
N LEU A 83 -6.01 4.53 7.30
CA LEU A 83 -4.92 4.59 8.26
C LEU A 83 -5.47 4.24 9.65
N GLU A 84 -5.21 3.03 10.12
CA GLU A 84 -5.73 2.55 11.41
C GLU A 84 -4.93 3.12 12.58
N ASN A 85 -3.60 3.13 12.46
CA ASN A 85 -2.72 3.54 13.55
C ASN A 85 -1.36 3.98 13.01
N VAL A 86 -0.66 4.78 13.78
CA VAL A 86 0.73 5.14 13.53
C VAL A 86 1.47 5.06 14.87
N ASN A 87 2.60 4.38 14.86
CA ASN A 87 3.45 4.20 16.04
C ASN A 87 4.89 4.55 15.71
N LYS A 88 5.60 5.08 16.71
CA LYS A 88 7.06 5.16 16.65
C LYS A 88 7.62 3.74 16.85
N ALA A 89 8.43 3.27 15.91
CA ALA A 89 9.05 1.95 16.00
C ALA A 89 10.48 2.04 16.55
N THR A 90 11.25 3.04 16.13
CA THR A 90 12.60 3.34 16.63
C THR A 90 12.78 4.86 16.76
N PRO A 91 13.92 5.36 17.29
CA PRO A 91 14.18 6.81 17.35
C PRO A 91 14.08 7.55 16.01
N ASN A 92 14.23 6.84 14.88
CA ASN A 92 14.23 7.41 13.54
C ASN A 92 13.21 6.72 12.61
N SER A 93 12.23 5.97 13.14
CA SER A 93 11.23 5.30 12.29
C SER A 93 9.82 5.30 12.86
N MET A 94 8.85 5.35 11.94
CA MET A 94 7.43 5.22 12.23
C MET A 94 6.83 4.10 11.41
N ILE A 95 5.93 3.33 12.01
CA ILE A 95 5.14 2.32 11.33
C ILE A 95 3.68 2.73 11.39
N ALA A 96 3.07 2.85 10.22
CA ALA A 96 1.65 2.99 10.04
C ALA A 96 1.02 1.62 9.78
N SER A 97 -0.07 1.31 10.46
CA SER A 97 -0.92 0.15 10.16
C SER A 97 -2.08 0.61 9.28
N THR A 98 -2.37 -0.15 8.25
CA THR A 98 -3.35 0.23 7.22
C THR A 98 -4.32 -0.89 6.96
N ARG A 99 -5.55 -0.54 6.59
CA ARG A 99 -6.54 -1.45 6.04
C ARG A 99 -6.89 -0.98 4.64
N THR A 100 -6.69 -1.84 3.65
CA THR A 100 -7.01 -1.54 2.25
C THR A 100 -8.08 -2.48 1.76
N SER A 101 -9.22 -1.91 1.37
CA SER A 101 -10.38 -2.65 0.89
C SER A 101 -10.55 -2.38 -0.60
N VAL A 102 -10.67 -3.44 -1.39
CA VAL A 102 -10.73 -3.35 -2.86
C VAL A 102 -11.70 -4.35 -3.45
N THR A 103 -12.31 -3.99 -4.58
CA THR A 103 -13.18 -4.87 -5.36
C THR A 103 -12.40 -5.46 -6.54
N ILE A 104 -12.45 -6.78 -6.67
CA ILE A 104 -11.91 -7.48 -7.84
C ILE A 104 -12.92 -7.34 -8.98
N THR A 105 -12.48 -6.74 -10.08
CA THR A 105 -13.30 -6.50 -11.28
C THR A 105 -12.73 -7.22 -12.49
N HIS A 106 -13.45 -7.20 -13.61
CA HIS A 106 -12.90 -7.65 -14.89
C HIS A 106 -11.63 -6.86 -15.29
N GLN A 107 -11.58 -5.56 -14.98
CA GLN A 107 -10.37 -4.75 -15.18
C GLN A 107 -9.21 -5.26 -14.32
N THR A 108 -9.48 -5.64 -13.07
CA THR A 108 -8.48 -6.24 -12.18
C THR A 108 -7.93 -7.52 -12.76
N LEU A 109 -8.79 -8.44 -13.22
CA LEU A 109 -8.32 -9.66 -13.86
C LEU A 109 -7.46 -9.37 -15.10
N THR A 110 -7.90 -8.47 -15.96
CA THR A 110 -7.18 -8.15 -17.21
C THR A 110 -5.80 -7.53 -16.95
N ASN A 111 -5.68 -6.68 -15.91
CA ASN A 111 -4.46 -5.91 -15.67
C ASN A 111 -3.57 -6.48 -14.57
N VAL A 112 -4.07 -7.36 -13.70
CA VAL A 112 -3.34 -7.90 -12.53
C VAL A 112 -3.17 -9.42 -12.62
N PHE A 113 -4.19 -10.13 -13.11
CA PHE A 113 -4.23 -11.58 -13.21
C PHE A 113 -4.55 -12.08 -14.64
N PRO A 114 -3.87 -11.57 -15.70
CA PRO A 114 -4.29 -11.81 -17.07
C PRO A 114 -4.27 -13.28 -17.47
N HIS A 115 -3.38 -14.07 -16.86
CA HIS A 115 -3.25 -15.51 -17.12
C HIS A 115 -4.52 -16.29 -16.76
N LEU A 116 -5.31 -15.81 -15.78
CA LEU A 116 -6.56 -16.46 -15.38
C LEU A 116 -7.64 -16.42 -16.48
N LEU A 117 -7.50 -15.54 -17.47
CA LEU A 117 -8.43 -15.40 -18.59
C LEU A 117 -8.07 -16.32 -19.77
N CYS A 118 -6.83 -16.83 -19.82
CA CYS A 118 -6.33 -17.61 -20.94
C CYS A 118 -6.65 -19.11 -20.83
N ASP A 119 -6.72 -19.65 -19.61
CA ASP A 119 -6.94 -21.07 -19.33
C ASP A 119 -8.39 -21.32 -18.91
N SER A 120 -9.05 -22.32 -19.51
CA SER A 120 -10.44 -22.69 -19.18
C SER A 120 -10.62 -23.10 -17.72
N ASP A 121 -9.63 -23.75 -17.11
CA ASP A 121 -9.71 -24.21 -15.73
C ASP A 121 -9.54 -23.04 -14.75
N LEU A 122 -8.73 -22.04 -15.12
CA LEU A 122 -8.53 -20.82 -14.33
C LEU A 122 -9.69 -19.83 -14.48
N ARG A 123 -10.53 -19.94 -15.51
CA ARG A 123 -11.71 -19.10 -15.67
C ARG A 123 -12.74 -19.30 -14.57
N LEU A 124 -12.85 -20.51 -14.01
CA LEU A 124 -13.74 -20.76 -12.85
C LEU A 124 -13.24 -20.00 -11.61
N VAL A 125 -11.92 -20.00 -11.39
CA VAL A 125 -11.26 -19.23 -10.32
C VAL A 125 -11.43 -17.72 -10.54
N ALA A 126 -11.27 -17.24 -11.77
CA ALA A 126 -11.52 -15.85 -12.13
C ALA A 126 -12.97 -15.41 -11.86
N ASN A 127 -13.94 -16.27 -12.18
CA ASN A 127 -15.36 -16.00 -11.97
C ASN A 127 -15.71 -15.94 -10.48
N SER A 128 -15.15 -16.84 -9.65
CA SER A 128 -15.36 -16.80 -8.20
C SER A 128 -14.76 -15.52 -7.59
N MET A 129 -13.59 -15.08 -8.06
CA MET A 129 -12.96 -13.83 -7.63
C MET A 129 -13.84 -12.59 -7.90
N ILE A 130 -14.50 -12.50 -9.05
CA ILE A 130 -15.41 -11.38 -9.35
C ILE A 130 -16.69 -11.47 -8.51
N ALA A 131 -17.21 -12.67 -8.28
CA ALA A 131 -18.48 -12.87 -7.56
C ALA A 131 -18.41 -12.43 -6.08
N SER A 132 -17.26 -12.54 -5.43
CA SER A 132 -17.10 -12.22 -4.01
C SER A 132 -16.95 -10.72 -3.68
N GLN A 133 -17.01 -9.85 -4.70
CA GLN A 133 -17.15 -8.38 -4.67
C GLN A 133 -16.10 -7.55 -3.91
N ARG A 134 -15.59 -7.93 -2.72
CA ARG A 134 -14.65 -7.08 -1.97
C ARG A 134 -13.72 -7.90 -1.08
N ILE A 135 -12.42 -7.65 -1.20
CA ILE A 135 -11.39 -8.19 -0.30
C ILE A 135 -10.85 -7.07 0.60
N VAL A 136 -10.42 -7.45 1.81
CA VAL A 136 -9.83 -6.53 2.79
C VAL A 136 -8.42 -7.02 3.11
N MET A 137 -7.44 -6.15 2.91
CA MET A 137 -6.02 -6.42 3.11
C MET A 137 -5.51 -5.62 4.31
N CYS A 138 -4.93 -6.32 5.27
CA CYS A 138 -4.20 -5.69 6.37
C CYS A 138 -2.78 -5.39 5.92
N GLY A 139 -2.29 -4.19 6.19
CA GLY A 139 -0.98 -3.76 5.74
C GLY A 139 -0.24 -2.88 6.73
N SER A 140 0.99 -2.56 6.37
CA SER A 140 1.81 -1.61 7.10
C SER A 140 2.71 -0.81 6.17
N VAL A 141 3.02 0.42 6.61
CA VAL A 141 3.99 1.29 5.97
C VAL A 141 5.01 1.76 7.00
N CYS A 142 6.27 1.36 6.81
CA CYS A 142 7.39 1.78 7.63
C CYS A 142 8.13 2.92 6.95
N PHE A 143 8.29 4.03 7.67
CA PHE A 143 9.06 5.19 7.25
C PHE A 143 10.31 5.28 8.10
N VAL A 144 11.46 5.47 7.48
CA VAL A 144 12.76 5.66 8.14
C VAL A 144 13.32 7.01 7.77
N TRP A 145 13.72 7.80 8.77
CA TRP A 145 14.35 9.10 8.60
C TRP A 145 15.86 9.01 8.63
N CYS A 146 16.50 9.81 7.79
CA CYS A 146 17.92 10.04 7.81
C CYS A 146 18.28 10.95 9.00
N GLY A 147 19.13 10.47 9.91
CA GLY A 147 19.52 11.22 11.11
C GLY A 147 20.29 12.52 10.84
N THR A 148 20.75 12.75 9.61
CA THR A 148 21.53 13.94 9.23
C THR A 148 20.74 14.96 8.39
N SER A 149 19.59 14.59 7.82
CA SER A 149 18.84 15.48 6.89
C SER A 149 17.38 15.68 7.24
N GLU A 150 16.88 15.08 8.33
CA GLU A 150 15.46 15.11 8.76
C GLU A 150 14.46 14.70 7.66
N ARG A 151 14.96 14.06 6.60
CA ARG A 151 14.18 13.56 5.47
C ARG A 151 14.02 12.06 5.54
N VAL A 152 12.94 11.55 4.97
CA VAL A 152 12.70 10.11 4.85
C VAL A 152 13.73 9.51 3.88
N SER A 153 14.55 8.58 4.38
CA SER A 153 15.53 7.82 3.60
C SER A 153 14.96 6.53 3.03
N SER A 154 13.94 5.94 3.68
CA SER A 154 13.32 4.70 3.23
C SER A 154 11.83 4.64 3.57
N VAL A 155 11.07 4.03 2.67
CA VAL A 155 9.67 3.66 2.83
C VAL A 155 9.50 2.19 2.46
N THR A 156 8.95 1.39 3.36
CA THR A 156 8.63 -0.02 3.09
C THR A 156 7.15 -0.24 3.32
N THR A 157 6.43 -0.74 2.32
CA THR A 157 5.00 -1.06 2.36
C THR A 157 4.79 -2.55 2.13
N GLN A 158 3.86 -3.13 2.89
CA GLN A 158 3.40 -4.50 2.71
C GLN A 158 1.89 -4.55 2.99
N SER A 159 1.14 -5.30 2.19
CA SER A 159 -0.27 -5.60 2.48
C SER A 159 -0.56 -7.06 2.19
N ASP A 160 -1.21 -7.74 3.12
CA ASP A 160 -1.57 -9.16 2.99
C ASP A 160 -2.76 -9.33 2.04
N MET A 161 -2.46 -9.68 0.79
CA MET A 161 -3.46 -10.09 -0.20
C MET A 161 -3.70 -11.60 -0.17
N LEU A 162 -2.75 -12.39 0.34
CA LEU A 162 -2.85 -13.85 0.36
C LEU A 162 -4.01 -14.33 1.20
N THR A 163 -4.12 -13.84 2.43
CA THR A 163 -5.16 -14.26 3.39
C THR A 163 -6.57 -14.05 2.84
N PRO A 164 -6.96 -12.85 2.36
CA PRO A 164 -8.31 -12.67 1.82
C PRO A 164 -8.53 -13.47 0.53
N MET A 165 -7.50 -13.70 -0.30
CA MET A 165 -7.61 -14.55 -1.49
C MET A 165 -7.84 -16.01 -1.14
N LEU A 166 -7.15 -16.52 -0.12
CA LEU A 166 -7.35 -17.87 0.39
C LEU A 166 -8.77 -18.05 0.96
N GLN A 167 -9.26 -17.07 1.73
CA GLN A 167 -10.63 -17.08 2.25
C GLN A 167 -11.67 -17.05 1.13
N LEU A 168 -11.41 -16.27 0.08
CA LEU A 168 -12.29 -16.17 -1.09
C LEU A 168 -12.40 -17.48 -1.85
N LEU A 169 -11.26 -18.15 -2.08
CA LEU A 169 -11.18 -19.36 -2.92
C LEU A 169 -11.43 -20.65 -2.13
N GLY A 170 -11.29 -20.60 -0.81
CA GLY A 170 -11.54 -21.72 0.10
C GLY A 170 -10.46 -22.81 0.07
N ASN A 171 -9.41 -22.66 -0.73
CA ASN A 171 -8.33 -23.65 -0.84
C ASN A 171 -7.00 -23.03 -1.29
N TRP A 172 -5.89 -23.69 -0.91
CA TRP A 172 -4.53 -23.22 -1.19
C TRP A 172 -4.10 -23.44 -2.64
N GLU A 173 -4.64 -24.47 -3.31
CA GLU A 173 -4.26 -24.81 -4.67
C GLU A 173 -4.63 -23.68 -5.64
N ASP A 174 -5.90 -23.25 -5.61
CA ASP A 174 -6.38 -22.14 -6.42
C ASP A 174 -5.72 -20.81 -6.01
N ALA A 175 -5.53 -20.57 -4.71
CA ALA A 175 -4.82 -19.38 -4.24
C ALA A 175 -3.38 -19.31 -4.78
N SER A 176 -2.67 -20.44 -4.80
CA SER A 176 -1.33 -20.54 -5.39
C SER A 176 -1.36 -20.24 -6.90
N ARG A 177 -2.29 -20.86 -7.63
CA ARG A 177 -2.46 -20.66 -9.08
C ARG A 177 -2.79 -19.21 -9.44
N VAL A 178 -3.54 -18.50 -8.60
CA VAL A 178 -3.80 -17.06 -8.79
C VAL A 178 -2.50 -16.26 -8.79
N PHE A 179 -1.56 -16.54 -7.89
CA PHE A 179 -0.32 -15.75 -7.73
C PHE A 179 0.88 -16.26 -8.56
N GLU A 180 0.76 -17.39 -9.25
CA GLU A 180 1.86 -17.98 -10.03
C GLU A 180 2.35 -17.01 -11.12
N ASN A 181 1.47 -16.60 -12.03
CA ASN A 181 1.77 -15.70 -13.14
C ASN A 181 1.13 -14.31 -12.99
N ALA A 182 0.74 -13.94 -11.76
CA ALA A 182 0.20 -12.63 -11.46
C ALA A 182 1.25 -11.53 -11.60
N LEU A 183 0.79 -10.33 -11.97
CA LEU A 183 1.59 -9.11 -11.97
C LEU A 183 1.77 -8.49 -10.58
N ILE A 184 1.12 -9.08 -9.56
CA ILE A 184 1.20 -8.68 -8.16
C ILE A 184 1.63 -9.85 -7.28
N SER A 185 2.40 -9.57 -6.23
CA SER A 185 2.77 -10.55 -5.22
C SER A 185 1.65 -10.74 -4.18
N PRO A 186 1.70 -11.84 -3.40
CA PRO A 186 0.78 -12.05 -2.28
C PRO A 186 0.87 -10.96 -1.18
N ASP A 187 2.00 -10.24 -1.13
CA ASP A 187 2.26 -9.10 -0.26
C ASP A 187 1.83 -7.74 -0.87
N PHE A 188 1.02 -7.79 -1.93
CA PHE A 188 0.49 -6.64 -2.65
C PHE A 188 1.56 -5.74 -3.28
N GLN A 189 2.66 -6.32 -3.76
CA GLN A 189 3.73 -5.59 -4.44
C GLN A 189 3.76 -5.93 -5.93
N TRP A 190 3.89 -4.91 -6.78
CA TRP A 190 3.96 -5.11 -8.22
C TRP A 190 5.24 -5.84 -8.64
N ARG A 191 5.10 -6.92 -9.42
CA ARG A 191 6.23 -7.66 -9.99
C ARG A 191 6.76 -6.94 -11.23
N ASP A 192 8.08 -6.82 -11.33
CA ASP A 192 8.71 -6.57 -12.62
C ASP A 192 8.78 -7.94 -13.30
N LEU A 193 7.80 -8.24 -14.16
CA LEU A 193 7.89 -9.37 -15.10
C LEU A 193 8.76 -8.97 -16.30
#